data_AF-A0A9D8RYG6-F1
#
_entry.id   AF-A0A9D8RYG6-F1
#
_cell.length_a   1.000
_cell.length_b   1.000
_cell.length_c   1.000
_cell.angle_alpha   90.00
_cell.angle_beta   90.00
_cell.angle_gamma   90.00
#
_symmetry.space_group_name_H-M   'P 1'
#
loop_
_entity.id
_entity.type
_entity.pdbx_description
1 polymer ?
#
loop_
_entity_poly.entity_id
_entity_poly.type
_entity_poly.pdbx_seq_one_letter_code
_entity_poly.pdbx_strand_id
1 'polypeptide(L)'
;MGLTQLQKLELNKRVDKILHAPANALIRGQQLEIAFAADLSGDIEYVCSSIKDAVTSLKAHDKIFQNVRSNMVYWNYNQITTKVTPMSFIQMGRAFENKQENIGVDDRTSEKAEAAAITDRKPDNKTICVDNYPKIDVLCEYLKLYHARCRCILVFTDRPYEEFAKQTFDTADIEKTIQGLNPFLKYRLLVITRDKMLSGSEFMMKLTQSRNQTKKN
;
A
#
# COMPACT_ATOMS: atom_id res chain seq x y z
N MET A 1 19.04 0.81 1.35
CA MET A 1 18.93 0.31 2.76
C MET A 1 17.46 0.10 3.08
N GLY A 2 17.08 -0.96 3.79
CA GLY A 2 15.69 -1.18 4.21
C GLY A 2 15.41 -0.69 5.64
N LEU A 3 14.63 -1.46 6.41
CA LEU A 3 14.21 -1.05 7.76
C LEU A 3 15.34 -1.15 8.77
N THR A 4 15.47 -0.12 9.61
CA THR A 4 16.39 -0.11 10.77
C THR A 4 15.96 -1.12 11.84
N GLN A 5 16.86 -1.44 12.77
CA GLN A 5 16.54 -2.35 13.88
C GLN A 5 15.43 -1.80 14.80
N LEU A 6 15.42 -0.49 15.03
CA LEU A 6 14.36 0.16 15.81
C LEU A 6 13.01 0.06 15.10
N GLN A 7 12.97 0.31 13.79
CA GLN A 7 11.76 0.17 12.97
C GLN A 7 11.26 -1.28 12.94
N LYS A 8 12.15 -2.27 12.89
CA LYS A 8 11.79 -3.70 12.99
C LYS A 8 11.10 -4.02 14.32
N LEU A 9 11.62 -3.52 15.44
CA LEU A 9 10.99 -3.68 16.76
C LEU A 9 9.63 -2.97 16.84
N GLU A 10 9.52 -1.76 16.30
CA GLU A 10 8.26 -1.02 16.25
C GLU A 10 7.22 -1.74 15.38
N LEU A 11 7.63 -2.22 14.20
CA LEU A 11 6.79 -3.01 13.30
C LEU A 11 6.16 -4.18 14.05
N ASN A 12 6.97 -5.01 14.70
CA ASN A 12 6.49 -6.19 15.41
C ASN A 12 5.45 -5.84 16.47
N LYS A 13 5.74 -4.83 17.32
CA LYS A 13 4.81 -4.36 18.35
C LYS A 13 3.49 -3.85 17.76
N ARG A 14 3.55 -3.10 16.66
CA ARG A 14 2.35 -2.54 16.01
C ARG A 14 1.54 -3.62 15.31
N VAL A 15 2.19 -4.60 14.67
CA VAL A 15 1.51 -5.75 14.07
C VAL A 15 0.83 -6.59 15.15
N ASP A 16 1.51 -6.87 16.27
CA ASP A 16 0.89 -7.59 17.39
C ASP A 16 -0.35 -6.86 17.89
N LYS A 17 -0.28 -5.55 18.07
CA LYS A 17 -1.44 -4.73 18.48
C LYS A 17 -2.59 -4.82 17.48
N ILE A 18 -2.31 -4.85 16.17
CA ILE A 18 -3.33 -5.01 15.13
C ILE A 18 -3.98 -6.39 15.22
N LEU A 19 -3.17 -7.46 15.31
CA LEU A 19 -3.67 -8.84 15.31
C LEU A 19 -4.45 -9.21 16.57
N HIS A 20 -4.09 -8.63 17.72
CA HIS A 20 -4.75 -8.89 19.01
C HIS A 20 -5.91 -7.94 19.32
N ALA A 21 -6.18 -6.95 18.48
CA ALA A 21 -7.34 -6.08 18.66
C ALA A 21 -8.65 -6.91 18.60
N PRO A 22 -9.62 -6.70 19.51
CA PRO A 22 -10.87 -7.47 19.51
C PRO A 22 -11.63 -7.44 18.17
N ALA A 23 -11.60 -6.31 17.47
CA ALA A 23 -12.21 -6.14 16.14
C ALA A 23 -11.52 -6.99 15.03
N ASN A 24 -10.33 -7.51 15.30
CA ASN A 24 -9.50 -8.28 14.39
C ASN A 24 -9.28 -9.72 14.85
N ALA A 25 -9.89 -10.16 15.96
CA ALA A 25 -9.75 -11.52 16.49
C ALA A 25 -10.07 -12.59 15.43
N LEU A 26 -9.20 -13.60 15.34
CA LEU A 26 -9.38 -14.71 14.40
C LEU A 26 -10.66 -15.48 14.74
N ILE A 27 -11.48 -15.73 13.73
CA ILE A 27 -12.59 -16.67 13.85
C ILE A 27 -11.98 -18.07 13.83
N ARG A 28 -12.45 -18.95 14.71
CA ARG A 28 -11.91 -20.32 14.87
C ARG A 28 -11.83 -21.01 13.50
N GLY A 29 -10.64 -21.51 13.14
CA GLY A 29 -10.38 -22.20 11.88
C GLY A 29 -10.00 -21.30 10.69
N GLN A 30 -10.03 -19.97 10.81
CA GLN A 30 -9.52 -19.08 9.76
C GLN A 30 -8.00 -18.96 9.82
N GLN A 31 -7.34 -19.18 8.68
CA GLN A 31 -5.92 -18.88 8.52
C GLN A 31 -5.70 -17.36 8.52
N LEU A 32 -4.63 -16.92 9.18
CA LEU A 32 -4.23 -15.53 9.18
C LEU A 32 -3.77 -15.12 7.77
N GLU A 33 -4.37 -14.06 7.24
CA GLU A 33 -3.99 -13.44 5.96
C GLU A 33 -3.43 -12.03 6.17
N ILE A 34 -2.30 -11.74 5.51
CA ILE A 34 -1.61 -10.44 5.54
C ILE A 34 -1.40 -9.92 4.11
N ALA A 35 -1.59 -8.62 3.90
CA ALA A 35 -1.24 -7.96 2.65
C ALA A 35 -0.06 -7.00 2.83
N PHE A 36 0.86 -7.02 1.87
CA PHE A 36 1.98 -6.10 1.74
C PHE A 36 1.73 -5.23 0.51
N ALA A 37 1.37 -3.97 0.73
CA ALA A 37 1.20 -3.00 -0.35
C ALA A 37 2.49 -2.22 -0.56
N ALA A 38 2.99 -2.25 -1.79
CA ALA A 38 4.20 -1.58 -2.22
C ALA A 38 3.83 -0.38 -3.11
N ASP A 39 4.16 0.83 -2.65
CA ASP A 39 4.20 2.02 -3.49
C ASP A 39 5.34 1.86 -4.52
N LEU A 40 4.99 1.87 -5.81
CA LEU A 40 5.94 1.73 -6.91
C LEU A 40 6.27 3.06 -7.61
N SER A 41 5.82 4.18 -7.06
CA SER A 41 6.02 5.50 -7.67
C SER A 41 7.36 6.16 -7.35
N GLY A 42 8.07 5.68 -6.32
CA GLY A 42 9.36 6.19 -5.89
C GLY A 42 10.48 5.15 -6.00
N ASP A 43 11.36 5.12 -5.01
CA ASP A 43 12.47 4.17 -4.90
C ASP A 43 11.97 2.73 -4.62
N ILE A 44 11.80 1.97 -5.71
CA ILE A 44 11.35 0.57 -5.68
C ILE A 44 12.33 -0.32 -4.94
N GLU A 45 13.64 -0.06 -5.03
CA GLU A 45 14.65 -0.85 -4.34
C GLU A 45 14.55 -0.68 -2.83
N TYR A 46 14.34 0.56 -2.37
CA TYR A 46 14.06 0.86 -0.96
C TYR A 46 12.79 0.14 -0.47
N VAL A 47 11.68 0.24 -1.22
CA VAL A 47 10.41 -0.41 -0.87
C VAL A 47 10.56 -1.92 -0.82
N CYS A 48 11.21 -2.52 -1.82
CA CYS A 48 11.51 -3.94 -1.88
C CYS A 48 12.36 -4.39 -0.68
N SER A 49 13.46 -3.67 -0.39
CA SER A 49 14.32 -3.95 0.76
C SER A 49 13.55 -3.84 2.09
N SER A 50 12.69 -2.83 2.22
CA SER A 50 11.90 -2.59 3.44
C SER A 50 10.88 -3.71 3.67
N ILE A 51 10.22 -4.18 2.61
CA ILE A 51 9.28 -5.30 2.68
C ILE A 51 10.01 -6.61 3.02
N LYS A 52 11.19 -6.86 2.41
CA LYS A 52 12.03 -8.03 2.75
C LYS A 52 12.43 -8.03 4.22
N ASP A 53 12.86 -6.88 4.72
CA ASP A 53 13.22 -6.68 6.12
C ASP A 53 12.03 -6.89 7.06
N ALA A 54 10.86 -6.36 6.70
CA ALA A 54 9.63 -6.53 7.45
C ALA A 54 9.23 -8.00 7.56
N VAL A 55 9.20 -8.70 6.43
CA VAL A 55 8.88 -10.14 6.38
C VAL A 55 9.85 -10.97 7.20
N THR A 56 11.15 -10.69 7.08
CA THR A 56 12.19 -11.37 7.85
C THR A 56 11.99 -11.14 9.35
N SER A 57 11.73 -9.89 9.74
CA SER A 57 11.51 -9.53 11.14
C SER A 57 10.26 -10.19 11.73
N LEU A 58 9.13 -10.16 11.02
CA LEU A 58 7.89 -10.79 11.46
C LEU A 58 8.06 -12.30 11.66
N LYS A 59 8.69 -13.01 10.69
CA LYS A 59 8.94 -14.45 10.79
C LYS A 59 9.87 -14.83 11.94
N ALA A 60 10.82 -13.96 12.28
CA ALA A 60 11.72 -14.16 13.41
C ALA A 60 11.05 -13.83 14.76
N HIS A 61 10.07 -12.92 14.75
CA HIS A 61 9.37 -12.47 15.95
C HIS A 61 8.40 -13.51 16.51
N ASP A 62 7.59 -14.13 15.66
CA ASP A 62 6.60 -15.11 16.08
C ASP A 62 6.38 -16.22 15.03
N LYS A 63 6.19 -17.45 15.52
CA LYS A 63 5.86 -18.63 14.71
C LYS A 63 4.53 -18.49 13.97
N ILE A 64 3.59 -17.66 14.44
CA ILE A 64 2.33 -17.43 13.73
C ILE A 64 2.57 -17.00 12.27
N PHE A 65 3.63 -16.23 12.01
CA PHE A 65 3.96 -15.70 10.69
C PHE A 65 4.59 -16.73 9.74
N GLN A 66 4.95 -17.92 10.22
CA GLN A 66 5.56 -18.96 9.38
C GLN A 66 4.53 -19.58 8.40
N ASN A 67 3.26 -19.64 8.80
CA ASN A 67 2.17 -20.27 8.04
C ASN A 67 1.09 -19.26 7.62
N VAL A 68 1.44 -17.98 7.47
CA VAL A 68 0.51 -16.92 7.04
C VAL A 68 0.34 -16.91 5.53
N ARG A 69 -0.92 -16.80 5.07
CA ARG A 69 -1.19 -16.48 3.68
C ARG A 69 -0.89 -15.01 3.42
N SER A 70 -0.15 -14.74 2.37
CA SER A 70 0.36 -13.40 2.07
C SER A 70 -0.02 -12.97 0.66
N ASN A 71 -0.38 -11.70 0.53
CA ASN A 71 -0.65 -11.04 -0.75
C ASN A 71 0.32 -9.88 -0.94
N MET A 72 0.87 -9.74 -2.14
CA MET A 72 1.55 -8.53 -2.59
C MET A 72 0.56 -7.67 -3.36
N VAL A 73 0.44 -6.41 -2.96
CA VAL A 73 -0.34 -5.38 -3.65
C VAL A 73 0.65 -4.38 -4.24
N TYR A 74 0.68 -4.27 -5.56
CA TYR A 74 1.55 -3.32 -6.27
C TYR A 74 0.72 -2.08 -6.59
N TRP A 75 1.07 -0.96 -5.98
CA TRP A 75 0.33 0.29 -6.07
C TRP A 75 1.12 1.28 -6.93
N ASN A 76 0.56 1.62 -8.09
CA ASN A 76 1.16 2.57 -9.02
C ASN A 76 0.10 3.61 -9.45
N TYR A 77 0.53 4.69 -10.12
CA TYR A 77 -0.34 5.81 -10.48
C TYR A 77 -1.50 5.39 -11.41
N ASN A 78 -1.24 4.46 -12.34
CA ASN A 78 -2.23 3.98 -13.30
C ASN A 78 -3.01 2.75 -12.87
N GLN A 79 -2.44 1.91 -12.00
CA GLN A 79 -3.02 0.61 -11.71
C GLN A 79 -2.62 0.08 -10.34
N ILE A 80 -3.54 -0.66 -9.74
CA ILE A 80 -3.30 -1.49 -8.56
C ILE A 80 -3.45 -2.95 -8.99
N THR A 81 -2.41 -3.74 -8.77
CA THR A 81 -2.43 -5.19 -9.07
C THR A 81 -2.14 -5.98 -7.80
N THR A 82 -2.67 -7.20 -7.70
CA THR A 82 -2.45 -8.06 -6.53
C THR A 82 -1.99 -9.44 -6.97
N LYS A 83 -1.05 -10.02 -6.23
CA LYS A 83 -0.59 -11.39 -6.42
C LYS A 83 -0.52 -12.10 -5.07
N VAL A 84 -1.08 -13.30 -4.97
CA VAL A 84 -0.85 -14.17 -3.82
C VAL A 84 0.63 -14.58 -3.86
N THR A 85 1.39 -14.21 -2.82
CA THR A 85 2.84 -14.39 -2.79
C THR A 85 3.24 -14.86 -1.40
N PRO A 86 3.77 -16.09 -1.24
CA PRO A 86 4.23 -16.59 0.04
C PRO A 86 5.29 -15.68 0.66
N MET A 87 5.27 -15.50 1.98
CA MET A 87 6.27 -14.70 2.70
C MET A 87 7.70 -15.17 2.43
N SER A 88 7.95 -16.46 2.22
CA SER A 88 9.27 -16.95 1.81
C SER A 88 9.74 -16.36 0.48
N PHE A 89 8.85 -16.21 -0.51
CA PHE A 89 9.17 -15.62 -1.81
C PHE A 89 9.42 -14.11 -1.68
N ILE A 90 8.64 -13.43 -0.84
CA ILE A 90 8.85 -12.02 -0.53
C ILE A 90 10.21 -11.84 0.15
N GLN A 91 10.53 -12.66 1.17
CA GLN A 91 11.80 -12.64 1.89
C GLN A 91 13.01 -12.81 0.96
N MET A 92 12.91 -13.73 -0.01
CA MET A 92 13.94 -13.97 -1.02
C MET A 92 14.05 -12.86 -2.08
N GLY A 93 13.15 -11.88 -2.10
CA GLY A 93 13.11 -10.80 -3.11
C GLY A 93 12.40 -11.16 -4.41
N ARG A 94 11.86 -12.39 -4.51
CA ARG A 94 11.20 -12.90 -5.73
C ARG A 94 9.85 -12.23 -6.03
N ALA A 95 9.33 -11.46 -5.08
CA ALA A 95 8.10 -10.69 -5.27
C ALA A 95 8.22 -9.58 -6.33
N PHE A 96 9.44 -9.18 -6.71
CA PHE A 96 9.67 -8.05 -7.61
C PHE A 96 10.38 -8.41 -8.93
N GLU A 97 10.86 -9.65 -9.08
CA GLU A 97 11.65 -10.10 -10.25
C GLU A 97 10.95 -9.81 -11.59
N ASN A 98 9.65 -10.12 -11.72
CA ASN A 98 8.90 -9.93 -12.98
C ASN A 98 8.43 -8.47 -13.23
N LYS A 99 8.68 -7.56 -12.28
CA LYS A 99 8.23 -6.15 -12.39
C LYS A 99 9.33 -5.22 -12.89
N GLN A 100 10.60 -5.61 -12.77
CA GLN A 100 11.72 -4.81 -13.27
C GLN A 100 11.71 -4.66 -14.80
N GLU A 101 11.14 -5.63 -15.53
CA GLU A 101 11.05 -5.59 -17.01
C GLU A 101 9.94 -4.69 -17.56
N ASN A 102 8.96 -4.26 -16.75
CA ASN A 102 7.78 -3.52 -17.22
C ASN A 102 7.72 -2.05 -16.74
N ILE A 103 8.82 -1.52 -16.19
CA ILE A 103 8.89 -0.17 -15.61
C ILE A 103 9.70 0.79 -16.50
N GLY A 104 10.25 0.30 -17.62
CA GLY A 104 10.97 1.11 -18.60
C GLY A 104 10.17 1.36 -19.88
N VAL A 105 10.07 2.65 -20.23
CA VAL A 105 9.78 3.19 -21.57
C VAL A 105 8.31 3.13 -22.02
N ASP A 106 7.54 4.14 -21.63
CA ASP A 106 6.46 4.67 -22.48
C ASP A 106 6.96 6.00 -23.07
N ASP A 107 8.02 5.90 -23.89
CA ASP A 107 8.50 7.02 -24.72
C ASP A 107 7.95 6.81 -26.12
N ARG A 108 7.04 7.69 -26.53
CA ARG A 108 6.44 7.65 -27.87
C ARG A 108 7.42 8.24 -28.88
N THR A 109 7.99 7.40 -29.75
CA THR A 109 8.19 7.58 -31.21
C THR A 109 9.12 6.44 -31.66
N SER A 110 8.78 5.54 -32.58
CA SER A 110 8.34 5.79 -33.96
C SER A 110 8.02 4.46 -34.67
N GLU A 111 6.98 4.51 -35.51
CA GLU A 111 6.80 3.84 -36.80
C GLU A 111 6.69 2.31 -36.99
N LYS A 112 5.54 1.95 -37.61
CA LYS A 112 5.20 0.86 -38.55
C LYS A 112 4.82 -0.52 -37.98
N ALA A 113 3.51 -0.83 -37.98
CA ALA A 113 2.84 -1.51 -39.10
C ALA A 113 1.33 -1.73 -38.80
N GLU A 114 0.50 -1.33 -39.78
CA GLU A 114 -0.83 -1.82 -40.23
C GLU A 114 -1.51 -2.98 -39.45
N ALA A 115 -2.83 -3.10 -39.32
CA ALA A 115 -4.01 -2.39 -39.81
C ALA A 115 -5.27 -2.90 -39.07
N ALA A 116 -6.36 -2.12 -39.18
CA ALA A 116 -7.77 -2.50 -39.14
C ALA A 116 -8.65 -2.03 -37.96
N ALA A 117 -9.75 -1.39 -38.38
CA ALA A 117 -11.04 -1.15 -37.72
C ALA A 117 -11.19 0.09 -36.82
N ILE A 118 -11.68 1.15 -37.49
CA ILE A 118 -12.35 2.34 -36.99
C ILE A 118 -13.58 1.97 -36.14
N THR A 119 -13.78 2.63 -35.00
CA THR A 119 -15.10 3.22 -34.63
C THR A 119 -14.93 4.28 -33.55
N ASP A 120 -15.56 5.42 -33.80
CA ASP A 120 -15.62 6.65 -33.01
C ASP A 120 -15.80 6.45 -31.51
N ARG A 121 -14.81 6.88 -30.72
CA ARG A 121 -15.06 7.47 -29.39
C ARG A 121 -14.16 8.68 -29.19
N LYS A 122 -14.83 9.84 -29.13
CA LYS A 122 -14.32 11.15 -28.71
C LYS A 122 -13.47 10.99 -27.44
N PRO A 123 -12.20 11.44 -27.40
CA PRO A 123 -11.46 11.46 -26.15
C PRO A 123 -11.97 12.64 -25.33
N ASP A 124 -12.78 12.35 -24.32
CA ASP A 124 -13.08 13.31 -23.27
C ASP A 124 -11.77 13.75 -22.65
N ASN A 125 -11.60 15.07 -22.60
CA ASN A 125 -10.45 15.81 -22.12
C ASN A 125 -10.08 15.35 -20.70
N LYS A 126 -9.27 14.31 -20.58
CA LYS A 126 -8.69 13.83 -19.33
C LYS A 126 -7.65 14.86 -18.93
N THR A 127 -8.04 15.79 -18.05
CA THR A 127 -7.13 16.67 -17.33
C THR A 127 -5.92 15.86 -16.91
N ILE A 128 -4.78 16.16 -17.53
CA ILE A 128 -3.48 15.60 -17.16
C ILE A 128 -3.20 16.16 -15.77
N CYS A 129 -3.45 15.36 -14.74
CA CYS A 129 -2.98 15.67 -13.41
C CYS A 129 -1.46 15.69 -13.49
N VAL A 130 -0.86 16.86 -13.32
CA VAL A 130 0.58 17.11 -13.44
C VAL A 130 1.39 16.37 -12.36
N ASP A 131 0.70 15.79 -11.39
CA ASP A 131 1.27 15.01 -10.31
C ASP A 131 1.07 13.50 -10.58
N ASN A 132 2.08 12.84 -11.15
CA ASN A 132 2.11 11.40 -11.45
C ASN A 132 2.22 10.51 -10.19
N TYR A 133 1.54 10.87 -9.10
CA TYR A 133 1.59 10.10 -7.87
C TYR A 133 0.35 9.22 -7.68
N PRO A 134 0.54 8.00 -7.20
CA PRO A 134 -0.56 7.12 -6.87
C PRO A 134 -1.37 7.70 -5.71
N LYS A 135 -2.70 7.71 -5.86
CA LYS A 135 -3.60 8.34 -4.89
C LYS A 135 -4.04 7.36 -3.80
N ILE A 136 -3.94 7.80 -2.55
CA ILE A 136 -4.16 6.94 -1.37
C ILE A 136 -5.64 6.62 -1.13
N ASP A 137 -6.56 7.48 -1.57
CA ASP A 137 -8.00 7.24 -1.55
C ASP A 137 -8.34 6.02 -2.42
N VAL A 138 -7.76 5.95 -3.63
CA VAL A 138 -7.92 4.81 -4.54
C VAL A 138 -7.34 3.53 -3.95
N LEU A 139 -6.19 3.62 -3.27
CA LEU A 139 -5.64 2.47 -2.55
C LEU A 139 -6.56 2.00 -1.42
N CYS A 140 -7.07 2.92 -0.59
CA CYS A 140 -7.95 2.57 0.52
C CYS A 140 -9.23 1.89 0.01
N GLU A 141 -9.83 2.42 -1.06
CA GLU A 141 -11.00 1.83 -1.72
C GLU A 141 -10.69 0.42 -2.26
N TYR A 142 -9.57 0.25 -2.96
CA TYR A 142 -9.14 -1.05 -3.47
C TYR A 142 -8.91 -2.06 -2.33
N LEU A 143 -8.16 -1.68 -1.29
CA LEU A 143 -7.89 -2.54 -0.13
C LEU A 143 -9.18 -2.90 0.61
N LYS A 144 -10.13 -1.95 0.69
CA LYS A 144 -11.45 -2.19 1.27
C LYS A 144 -12.26 -3.24 0.50
N LEU A 145 -12.17 -3.26 -0.82
CA LEU A 145 -12.91 -4.21 -1.65
C LEU A 145 -12.23 -5.58 -1.71
N TYR A 146 -10.92 -5.62 -1.96
CA TYR A 146 -10.22 -6.86 -2.33
C TYR A 146 -9.45 -7.51 -1.17
N HIS A 147 -9.15 -6.76 -0.11
CA HIS A 147 -8.33 -7.22 1.02
C HIS A 147 -9.05 -7.14 2.36
N ALA A 148 -10.39 -7.12 2.36
CA ALA A 148 -11.22 -7.11 3.56
C ALA A 148 -11.00 -8.32 4.50
N ARG A 149 -10.47 -9.43 3.97
CA ARG A 149 -10.13 -10.64 4.74
C ARG A 149 -8.76 -10.55 5.42
N CYS A 150 -7.86 -9.73 4.89
CA CYS A 150 -6.55 -9.52 5.50
C CYS A 150 -6.74 -8.88 6.88
N ARG A 151 -6.12 -9.48 7.89
CA ARG A 151 -6.19 -9.02 9.28
C ARG A 151 -5.13 -7.97 9.59
N CYS A 152 -4.06 -7.97 8.81
CA CYS A 152 -3.03 -6.95 8.83
C CYS A 152 -2.68 -6.56 7.38
N ILE A 153 -2.62 -5.26 7.12
CA ILE A 153 -2.28 -4.67 5.82
C ILE A 153 -1.15 -3.67 6.07
N LEU A 154 0.00 -3.93 5.47
CA LEU A 154 1.21 -3.14 5.62
C LEU A 154 1.47 -2.39 4.32
N VAL A 155 1.36 -1.06 4.35
CA VAL A 155 1.62 -0.20 3.19
C VAL A 155 3.02 0.39 3.32
N PHE A 156 3.87 0.17 2.32
CA PHE A 156 5.25 0.65 2.29
C PHE A 156 5.40 1.73 1.23
N THR A 157 5.98 2.86 1.64
CA THR A 157 6.36 3.97 0.75
C THR A 157 7.79 4.38 1.08
N ASP A 158 8.52 4.82 0.06
CA ASP A 158 9.86 5.37 0.21
C ASP A 158 9.85 6.84 0.61
N ARG A 159 8.70 7.46 0.84
CA ARG A 159 8.66 8.88 1.19
C ARG A 159 8.82 9.08 2.69
N PRO A 160 9.44 10.18 3.14
CA PRO A 160 9.37 10.59 4.53
C PRO A 160 7.93 10.94 4.92
N TYR A 161 7.61 10.81 6.20
CA TYR A 161 6.28 11.04 6.71
C TYR A 161 5.72 12.42 6.36
N GLU A 162 6.55 13.47 6.41
CA GLU A 162 6.10 14.84 6.12
C GLU A 162 5.62 15.01 4.68
N GLU A 163 6.32 14.42 3.72
CA GLU A 163 5.94 14.45 2.30
C GLU A 163 4.69 13.61 2.05
N PHE A 164 4.66 12.39 2.60
CA PHE A 164 3.49 11.51 2.53
C PHE A 164 2.24 12.20 3.13
N ALA A 165 2.41 12.89 4.26
CA ALA A 165 1.36 13.63 4.93
C ALA A 165 0.86 14.81 4.09
N LYS A 166 1.74 15.63 3.53
CA LYS A 166 1.34 16.74 2.64
C LYS A 166 0.54 16.24 1.45
N GLN A 167 1.07 15.25 0.74
CA GLN A 167 0.35 14.70 -0.41
C GLN A 167 -1.01 14.13 -0.01
N THR A 168 -1.07 13.34 1.06
CA THR A 168 -2.29 12.67 1.49
C THR A 168 -3.33 13.63 2.08
N PHE A 169 -2.91 14.62 2.86
CA PHE A 169 -3.81 15.51 3.58
C PHE A 169 -4.17 16.76 2.78
N ASP A 170 -3.33 17.16 1.81
CA ASP A 170 -3.54 18.38 1.04
C ASP A 170 -4.11 18.09 -0.37
N THR A 171 -3.83 16.91 -0.96
CA THR A 171 -4.22 16.62 -2.36
C THR A 171 -5.18 15.46 -2.53
N ALA A 172 -5.35 14.60 -1.52
CA ALA A 172 -6.29 13.49 -1.62
C ALA A 172 -7.73 13.94 -1.31
N ASP A 173 -8.70 13.21 -1.89
CA ASP A 173 -10.08 13.31 -1.43
C ASP A 173 -10.18 12.72 -0.02
N ILE A 174 -10.19 13.61 0.98
CA ILE A 174 -10.20 13.24 2.39
C ILE A 174 -11.46 12.45 2.74
N GLU A 175 -12.62 12.82 2.16
CA GLU A 175 -13.88 12.14 2.45
C GLU A 175 -13.86 10.72 1.88
N LYS A 176 -13.42 10.57 0.64
CA LYS A 176 -13.27 9.25 0.01
C LYS A 176 -12.25 8.38 0.74
N THR A 177 -11.13 8.96 1.19
CA THR A 177 -10.12 8.24 1.99
C THR A 177 -10.72 7.75 3.32
N ILE A 178 -11.43 8.61 4.04
CA ILE A 178 -12.11 8.26 5.30
C ILE A 178 -13.16 7.15 5.06
N GLN A 179 -13.89 7.20 3.96
CA GLN A 179 -14.85 6.16 3.58
C GLN A 179 -14.17 4.83 3.24
N GLY A 180 -13.02 4.87 2.56
CA GLY A 180 -12.18 3.70 2.27
C GLY A 180 -11.60 3.06 3.53
N LEU A 181 -11.27 3.86 4.55
CA LEU A 181 -10.77 3.37 5.83
C LEU A 181 -11.85 2.65 6.68
N ASN A 182 -13.13 2.95 6.46
CA ASN A 182 -14.24 2.34 7.19
C ASN A 182 -14.88 1.18 6.40
N PRO A 183 -15.38 0.13 7.09
CA PRO A 183 -15.50 0.01 8.55
C PRO A 183 -14.27 -0.63 9.23
N PHE A 184 -13.41 -1.35 8.49
CA PHE A 184 -12.41 -2.23 9.10
C PHE A 184 -10.95 -1.79 8.87
N LEU A 185 -10.65 -1.11 7.75
CA LEU A 185 -9.27 -0.89 7.31
C LEU A 185 -8.48 -0.05 8.33
N LYS A 186 -9.13 0.92 8.98
CA LYS A 186 -8.53 1.71 10.07
C LYS A 186 -7.94 0.88 11.22
N TYR A 187 -8.48 -0.31 11.49
CA TYR A 187 -7.99 -1.19 12.57
C TYR A 187 -6.92 -2.18 12.11
N ARG A 188 -6.70 -2.30 10.80
CA ARG A 188 -5.87 -3.36 10.18
C ARG A 188 -4.70 -2.82 9.38
N LEU A 189 -4.72 -1.52 9.10
CA LEU A 189 -3.73 -0.83 8.30
C LEU A 189 -2.56 -0.35 9.17
N LEU A 190 -1.35 -0.54 8.67
CA LEU A 190 -0.14 0.14 9.12
C LEU A 190 0.55 0.72 7.88
N VAL A 191 0.75 2.04 7.87
CA VAL A 191 1.54 2.74 6.87
C VAL A 191 2.98 2.86 7.39
N ILE A 192 3.93 2.38 6.61
CA ILE A 192 5.37 2.43 6.87
C ILE A 192 5.99 3.39 5.86
N THR A 193 6.37 4.57 6.37
CA THR A 193 7.14 5.59 5.65
C THR A 193 8.63 5.43 5.97
N ARG A 194 9.51 6.22 5.34
CA ARG A 194 10.97 6.13 5.54
C ARG A 194 11.40 6.25 7.00
N ASP A 195 10.74 7.11 7.76
CA ASP A 195 11.13 7.54 9.09
C ASP A 195 10.06 7.26 10.17
N LYS A 196 8.81 6.97 9.78
CA LYS A 196 7.70 6.78 10.72
C LYS A 196 6.72 5.68 10.33
N MET A 197 6.08 5.09 11.34
CA MET A 197 4.92 4.20 11.14
C MET A 197 3.64 4.82 11.67
N LEU A 198 2.54 4.66 10.93
CA LEU A 198 1.22 5.18 11.29
C LEU A 198 0.17 4.07 11.21
N SER A 199 -0.51 3.81 12.33
CA SER A 199 -1.67 2.93 12.33
C SER A 199 -2.84 3.58 11.57
N GLY A 200 -3.75 2.76 11.05
CA GLY A 200 -4.93 3.24 10.35
C GLY A 200 -5.81 4.17 11.19
N SER A 201 -5.89 3.97 12.51
CA SER A 201 -6.61 4.85 13.43
C SER A 201 -5.92 6.23 13.57
N GLU A 202 -4.59 6.26 13.70
CA GLU A 202 -3.83 7.51 13.73
C GLU A 202 -3.97 8.27 12.40
N PHE A 203 -3.91 7.53 11.30
CA PHE A 203 -4.09 8.05 9.95
C PHE A 203 -5.48 8.66 9.76
N MET A 204 -6.55 7.95 10.17
CA MET A 204 -7.93 8.44 10.13
C MET A 204 -8.13 9.68 11.02
N MET A 205 -7.53 9.70 12.21
CA MET A 205 -7.63 10.84 13.13
C MET A 205 -7.02 12.10 12.50
N LYS A 206 -5.85 11.98 11.87
CA LYS A 206 -5.19 13.08 11.15
C LYS A 206 -6.01 13.58 9.97
N LEU A 207 -6.54 12.67 9.13
CA LEU A 207 -7.46 13.03 8.04
C LEU A 207 -8.67 13.82 8.54
N THR A 208 -9.25 13.40 9.67
CA THR A 208 -10.42 14.07 10.26
C THR A 208 -10.05 15.46 10.80
N GLN A 209 -8.87 15.62 11.38
CA GLN A 209 -8.35 16.91 11.85
C GLN A 209 -8.14 17.87 10.68
N SER A 210 -7.48 17.44 9.60
CA SER A 210 -7.27 18.24 8.39
C SER A 210 -8.61 18.67 7.77
N ARG A 211 -9.57 17.74 7.63
CA ARG A 211 -10.92 18.04 7.13
C ARG A 211 -11.61 19.16 7.93
N ASN A 212 -11.47 19.15 9.26
CA ASN A 212 -12.09 20.14 10.13
C ASN A 212 -11.39 21.50 10.06
N GLN A 213 -10.10 21.55 9.71
CA GLN A 213 -9.37 22.80 9.49
C GLN A 213 -9.79 23.46 8.17
N THR A 214 -9.96 22.67 7.10
CA THR A 214 -10.42 23.19 5.80
C THR A 214 -11.85 23.78 5.85
N LYS A 215 -12.73 23.24 6.71
CA LYS A 215 -14.12 23.75 6.87
C LYS A 215 -14.24 25.03 7.72
N LYS A 216 -13.17 25.45 8.40
CA LYS A 216 -13.16 26.65 9.26
C LYS A 216 -12.64 27.91 8.56
N ASN A 217 -12.04 27.75 7.38
CA ASN A 217 -11.58 28.83 6.52
C ASN A 217 -12.56 29.03 5.37
#